data_AF-R2NWX3-F1
#
_entry.id   AF-R2NWX3-F1
#
_cell.length_a   1.000
_cell.length_b   1.000
_cell.length_c   1.000
_cell.angle_alpha   90.00
_cell.angle_beta   90.00
_cell.angle_gamma   90.00
#
_symmetry.space_group_name_H-M   'P 1'
#
loop_
_entity.id
_entity.type
_entity.pdbx_description
1 polymer ?
#
loop_
_entity_poly.entity_id
_entity_poly.type
_entity_poly.pdbx_seq_one_letter_code
_entity_poly.pdbx_strand_id
1 'polypeptide(L)'
;MNASYASLIKECFPHAKLVVDRFHIVKHLIRSFEDIRLRVMKSFDRNDPIQAKHYRQVKALSRLLITRQDMLVYDKWTKWRNFGWAYLTESEVVERLLSTSDELRIAYAYY
;
A
#
# COMPACT_ATOMS: atom_id res chain seq x y z
N MET A 1 13.94 -5.49 -10.13
CA MET A 1 15.11 -5.73 -10.99
C MET A 1 15.49 -7.20 -10.87
N ASN A 2 15.66 -7.92 -11.97
CA ASN A 2 15.95 -9.36 -11.90
C ASN A 2 17.41 -9.55 -11.44
N ALA A 3 17.63 -10.31 -10.37
CA ALA A 3 18.95 -10.47 -9.73
C ALA A 3 20.01 -11.03 -10.69
N SER A 4 19.58 -11.78 -11.72
CA SER A 4 20.47 -12.30 -12.76
C SER A 4 21.16 -11.20 -13.57
N TYR A 5 20.53 -10.03 -13.76
CA TYR A 5 21.10 -8.93 -14.55
C TYR A 5 22.29 -8.28 -13.84
N ALA A 6 22.30 -8.24 -12.51
CA ALA A 6 23.40 -7.62 -11.77
C ALA A 6 24.72 -8.38 -11.97
N SER A 7 24.67 -9.72 -12.03
CA SER A 7 25.83 -10.57 -12.31
C SER A 7 26.26 -10.48 -13.78
N LEU A 8 25.29 -10.53 -14.71
CA LEU A 8 25.56 -10.53 -16.15
C LEU A 8 26.14 -9.20 -16.65
N ILE A 9 25.69 -8.07 -16.10
CA ILE A 9 26.24 -6.75 -16.42
C ILE A 9 27.70 -6.63 -15.98
N LYS A 10 28.09 -7.26 -14.87
CA LYS A 10 29.49 -7.26 -14.42
C LYS A 10 30.40 -8.09 -15.32
N GLU A 11 29.89 -9.18 -15.90
CA GLU A 11 30.64 -10.01 -16.85
C GLU A 11 30.79 -9.32 -18.22
N CYS A 12 29.71 -8.76 -18.76
CA CYS A 12 29.75 -8.13 -20.08
C CYS A 12 30.36 -6.71 -20.06
N PHE A 13 30.23 -5.98 -18.94
CA PHE A 13 30.66 -4.60 -18.80
C PHE A 13 31.37 -4.38 -17.46
N PRO A 14 32.61 -4.87 -17.29
CA PRO A 14 33.31 -4.90 -16.00
C PRO A 14 33.60 -3.51 -15.41
N HIS A 15 33.56 -2.45 -16.23
CA HIS A 15 33.76 -1.06 -15.80
C HIS A 15 32.46 -0.25 -15.71
N ALA A 16 31.30 -0.82 -16.04
CA ALA A 16 30.03 -0.10 -15.98
C ALA A 16 29.55 0.05 -14.53
N LYS A 17 29.03 1.24 -14.21
CA LYS A 17 28.37 1.50 -12.92
C LYS A 17 26.88 1.22 -13.08
N LEU A 18 26.36 0.28 -12.27
CA LEU A 18 24.92 0.03 -12.21
C LEU A 18 24.24 1.21 -11.51
N VAL A 19 23.47 1.99 -12.26
CA VAL A 19 22.63 3.06 -11.72
C VAL A 19 21.19 2.57 -11.72
N VAL A 20 20.61 2.41 -10.52
CA VAL A 20 19.19 2.12 -10.38
C VAL A 20 18.43 3.44 -10.36
N ASP A 21 17.61 3.65 -11.37
CA ASP A 21 16.77 4.84 -11.47
C ASP A 21 15.71 4.86 -10.34
N ARG A 22 15.56 6.01 -9.68
CA ARG A 22 14.69 6.22 -8.51
C ARG A 22 13.21 5.95 -8.83
N PHE A 23 12.76 6.23 -10.05
CA PHE A 23 11.39 5.92 -10.49
C PHE A 23 11.15 4.41 -10.45
N HIS A 24 12.14 3.60 -10.82
CA HIS A 24 12.00 2.15 -10.79
C HIS A 24 11.94 1.62 -9.35
N ILE A 25 12.69 2.21 -8.41
CA ILE A 25 12.61 1.85 -6.98
C ILE A 25 11.21 2.17 -6.43
N VAL A 26 10.75 3.40 -6.60
CA VAL A 26 9.41 3.83 -6.12
C VAL A 26 8.31 2.98 -6.76
N LYS A 27 8.39 2.72 -8.07
CA LYS A 27 7.44 1.86 -8.77
C LYS A 27 7.42 0.44 -8.23
N HIS A 28 8.57 -0.14 -7.89
CA HIS A 28 8.66 -1.47 -7.31
C HIS A 28 8.09 -1.50 -5.90
N LEU A 29 8.34 -0.48 -5.07
CA LEU A 29 7.77 -0.36 -3.73
C LEU A 29 6.24 -0.26 -3.77
N ILE A 30 5.70 0.64 -4.61
CA ILE A 30 4.24 0.77 -4.81
C ILE A 30 3.64 -0.59 -5.18
N ARG A 31 4.20 -1.26 -6.19
CA ARG A 31 3.69 -2.57 -6.64
C ARG A 31 3.74 -3.62 -5.54
N SER A 32 4.84 -3.70 -4.79
CA SER A 32 4.98 -4.64 -3.68
C SER A 32 3.92 -4.39 -2.59
N PHE A 33 3.67 -3.12 -2.26
CA PHE A 33 2.64 -2.75 -1.30
C PHE A 33 1.24 -3.10 -1.83
N GLU A 34 0.95 -2.81 -3.10
CA GLU A 34 -0.33 -3.17 -3.72
C GLU A 34 -0.59 -4.68 -3.75
N ASP A 35 0.44 -5.50 -3.99
CA ASP A 35 0.36 -6.95 -3.96
C ASP A 35 0.02 -7.47 -2.55
N ILE A 36 0.66 -6.92 -1.51
CA ILE A 36 0.35 -7.23 -0.11
C ILE A 36 -1.08 -6.80 0.22
N ARG A 37 -1.49 -5.58 -0.13
CA ARG A 37 -2.86 -5.10 0.05
C ARG A 37 -3.88 -6.02 -0.61
N LEU A 38 -3.63 -6.46 -1.84
CA LEU A 38 -4.52 -7.39 -2.55
C LEU A 38 -4.59 -8.75 -1.89
N ARG A 39 -3.46 -9.26 -1.36
CA ARG A 39 -3.40 -10.52 -0.61
C ARG A 39 -4.22 -10.44 0.67
N VAL A 40 -3.97 -9.43 1.51
CA VAL A 40 -4.71 -9.17 2.76
C VAL A 40 -6.19 -8.96 2.47
N MET A 41 -6.52 -8.16 1.45
CA MET A 41 -7.91 -7.94 1.06
C MET A 41 -8.60 -9.26 0.69
N LYS A 42 -7.93 -10.15 -0.04
CA LYS A 42 -8.50 -11.45 -0.45
C LYS A 42 -8.56 -12.49 0.67
N SER A 43 -7.81 -12.32 1.76
CA SER A 43 -7.84 -13.25 2.89
C SER A 43 -9.04 -13.03 3.82
N PHE A 44 -9.73 -11.89 3.75
CA PHE A 44 -10.94 -11.64 4.53
C PHE A 44 -12.08 -12.58 4.13
N ASP A 45 -12.68 -13.24 5.12
CA ASP A 45 -13.91 -14.00 4.88
C ASP A 45 -15.06 -13.06 4.52
N ARG A 46 -15.74 -13.35 3.42
CA ARG A 46 -16.87 -12.55 2.92
C ARG A 46 -18.21 -12.98 3.53
N ASN A 47 -18.24 -14.13 4.20
CA ASN A 47 -19.42 -14.63 4.91
C ASN A 47 -19.53 -14.04 6.32
N ASP A 48 -18.38 -13.75 6.96
CA ASP A 48 -18.32 -12.97 8.19
C ASP A 48 -18.65 -11.48 7.90
N PRO A 49 -19.73 -10.91 8.49
CA PRO A 49 -20.11 -9.51 8.25
C PRO A 49 -19.02 -8.48 8.58
N ILE A 50 -18.19 -8.75 9.59
CA ILE A 50 -17.12 -7.86 10.04
C ILE A 50 -15.99 -7.87 9.01
N GLN A 51 -15.53 -9.06 8.62
CA GLN A 51 -14.47 -9.20 7.63
C GLN A 51 -14.92 -8.75 6.22
N ALA A 52 -16.17 -8.99 5.85
CA ALA A 52 -16.76 -8.45 4.63
C ALA A 52 -16.80 -6.91 4.61
N LYS A 53 -16.95 -6.26 5.78
CA LYS A 53 -16.81 -4.81 5.92
C LYS A 53 -15.36 -4.37 5.66
N HIS A 54 -14.37 -5.04 6.26
CA HIS A 54 -12.95 -4.75 6.03
C HIS A 54 -12.55 -4.91 4.56
N TYR A 55 -13.00 -5.98 3.89
CA TYR A 55 -12.83 -6.16 2.44
C TYR A 55 -13.30 -4.92 1.66
N ARG A 56 -14.54 -4.45 1.93
CA ARG A 56 -15.13 -3.30 1.23
C ARG A 56 -14.38 -2.00 1.52
N GLN A 57 -13.94 -1.80 2.76
CA GLN A 57 -13.18 -0.62 3.18
C GLN A 57 -11.82 -0.57 2.49
N VAL A 58 -11.00 -1.62 2.62
CA VAL A 58 -9.67 -1.72 2.02
C VAL A 58 -9.74 -1.61 0.49
N LYS A 59 -10.74 -2.23 -0.14
CA LYS A 59 -10.95 -2.14 -1.59
C LYS A 59 -11.28 -0.73 -2.05
N ALA A 60 -12.32 -0.12 -1.47
CA ALA A 60 -12.85 1.15 -1.93
C ALA A 60 -11.90 2.32 -1.64
N LEU A 61 -11.19 2.27 -0.51
CA LEU A 61 -10.33 3.35 -0.02
C LEU A 61 -8.85 3.10 -0.29
N SER A 62 -8.54 2.12 -1.16
CA SER A 62 -7.19 1.73 -1.54
C SER A 62 -6.31 2.90 -2.03
N ARG A 63 -6.91 3.93 -2.65
CA ARG A 63 -6.18 5.12 -3.08
C ARG A 63 -5.50 5.85 -1.93
N LEU A 64 -6.16 5.98 -0.77
CA LEU A 64 -5.60 6.65 0.40
C LEU A 64 -4.37 5.92 0.95
N LEU A 65 -4.32 4.59 0.80
CA LEU A 65 -3.17 3.77 1.18
C LEU A 65 -1.96 3.93 0.24
N ILE A 66 -2.15 4.43 -0.99
CA ILE A 66 -1.05 4.71 -1.94
C ILE A 66 -0.70 6.21 -1.95
N THR A 67 -1.59 7.05 -1.45
CA THR A 67 -1.32 8.48 -1.30
C THR A 67 -0.14 8.67 -0.34
N ARG A 68 0.81 9.53 -0.74
CA ARG A 68 1.94 9.87 0.10
C ARG A 68 1.45 10.42 1.43
N GLN A 69 2.09 10.03 2.52
CA GLN A 69 1.65 10.39 3.87
C GLN A 69 1.62 11.91 4.09
N ASP A 70 2.50 12.67 3.45
CA ASP A 70 2.55 14.14 3.50
C ASP A 70 1.42 14.83 2.73
N MET A 71 0.73 14.11 1.86
CA MET A 71 -0.41 14.58 1.09
C MET A 71 -1.76 14.23 1.73
N LEU A 72 -1.75 13.45 2.82
CA LEU A 72 -2.97 13.10 3.54
C LEU A 72 -3.49 14.30 4.34
N VAL A 73 -4.78 14.58 4.19
CA VAL A 73 -5.43 15.69 4.89
C VAL A 73 -5.79 15.28 6.32
N TYR A 74 -5.18 15.95 7.31
CA TYR A 74 -5.31 15.66 8.74
C TYR A 74 -6.19 16.65 9.51
N ASP A 75 -6.55 17.78 8.90
CA ASP A 75 -7.26 18.91 9.55
C ASP A 75 -8.69 19.11 9.02
N LYS A 76 -9.14 18.24 8.11
CA LYS A 76 -10.45 18.32 7.48
C LYS A 76 -11.25 17.03 7.67
N TRP A 77 -12.34 17.12 8.42
CA TRP A 77 -13.30 16.03 8.56
C TRP A 77 -14.28 15.97 7.41
N THR A 78 -14.41 14.79 6.81
CA THR A 78 -15.40 14.52 5.78
C THR A 78 -16.20 13.27 6.13
N LYS A 79 -17.41 13.14 5.57
CA LYS A 79 -18.28 11.99 5.81
C LYS A 79 -17.85 10.79 4.97
N TRP A 80 -17.60 9.64 5.60
CA TRP A 80 -17.18 8.42 4.90
C TRP A 80 -18.24 7.32 4.95
N ARG A 81 -18.84 7.01 3.80
CA ARG A 81 -19.87 5.95 3.66
C ARG A 81 -19.38 4.60 4.20
N ASN A 82 -18.13 4.25 3.93
CA ASN A 82 -17.53 2.97 4.35
C ASN A 82 -17.32 2.86 5.88
N PHE A 83 -17.49 3.96 6.62
CA PHE A 83 -17.46 4.04 8.07
C PHE A 83 -18.82 4.49 8.65
N GLY A 84 -19.92 4.16 7.98
CA GLY A 84 -21.27 4.50 8.48
C GLY A 84 -21.53 6.01 8.51
N TRP A 85 -20.95 6.74 7.56
CA TRP A 85 -21.03 8.21 7.47
C TRP A 85 -20.38 8.95 8.64
N ALA A 86 -19.46 8.31 9.37
CA ALA A 86 -18.61 8.97 10.36
C ALA A 86 -17.83 10.13 9.71
N TYR A 87 -17.69 11.21 10.48
CA TYR A 87 -16.80 12.32 10.16
C TYR A 87 -15.38 11.94 10.54
N LEU A 88 -14.52 11.76 9.53
CA LEU A 88 -13.12 11.36 9.71
C LEU A 88 -12.22 12.16 8.79
N THR A 89 -10.98 12.38 9.22
CA THR A 89 -9.88 12.86 8.37
C THR A 89 -9.35 11.72 7.50
N GLU A 90 -8.56 12.06 6.47
CA GLU A 90 -7.94 11.03 5.63
C GLU A 90 -6.94 10.19 6.44
N SER A 91 -6.21 10.82 7.36
CA SER A 91 -5.28 10.15 8.27
C SER A 91 -5.99 9.14 9.19
N GLU A 92 -7.13 9.52 9.79
CA GLU A 92 -7.94 8.61 10.62
C GLU A 92 -8.50 7.44 9.80
N VAL A 93 -8.89 7.70 8.54
CA VAL A 93 -9.33 6.64 7.63
C VAL A 93 -8.19 5.67 7.34
N VAL A 94 -7.00 6.18 7.00
CA VAL A 94 -5.82 5.34 6.77
C VAL A 94 -5.49 4.51 7.99
N GLU A 95 -5.44 5.10 9.18
CA GLU A 95 -5.17 4.40 10.44
C GLU A 95 -6.15 3.23 10.68
N ARG A 96 -7.45 3.48 10.47
CA ARG A 96 -8.49 2.45 10.58
C ARG A 96 -8.43 1.36 9.50
N LEU A 97 -7.88 1.67 8.32
CA LEU A 97 -7.63 0.65 7.30
C LEU A 97 -6.42 -0.21 7.70
N LEU A 98 -5.36 0.40 8.23
CA LEU A 98 -4.17 -0.31 8.68
C LEU A 98 -4.46 -1.19 9.91
N SER A 99 -5.41 -0.80 10.76
CA SER A 99 -5.83 -1.63 11.90
C SER A 99 -6.56 -2.92 11.50
N THR A 100 -6.86 -3.13 10.21
CA THR A 100 -7.51 -4.37 9.75
C THR A 100 -6.55 -5.55 9.58
N SER A 101 -5.24 -5.29 9.51
CA SER A 101 -4.22 -6.34 9.35
C SER A 101 -2.83 -5.83 9.73
N ASP A 102 -2.12 -6.58 10.57
CA ASP A 102 -0.72 -6.30 10.89
C ASP A 102 0.19 -6.38 9.66
N GLU A 103 -0.04 -7.30 8.73
CA GLU A 103 0.74 -7.40 7.50
C GLU A 103 0.60 -6.11 6.67
N LEU A 104 -0.63 -5.59 6.55
CA LEU A 104 -0.88 -4.34 5.83
C LEU A 104 -0.25 -3.13 6.53
N ARG A 105 -0.36 -3.06 7.86
CA ARG A 105 0.25 -2.00 8.68
C ARG A 105 1.78 -1.99 8.57
N ILE A 106 2.39 -3.15 8.67
CA ILE A 106 3.85 -3.31 8.53
C ILE A 106 4.27 -2.91 7.12
N ALA A 107 3.56 -3.39 6.08
CA ALA A 107 3.87 -3.04 4.70
C ALA A 107 3.78 -1.53 4.43
N TYR A 108 2.81 -0.85 5.04
CA TYR A 108 2.65 0.61 4.90
C TYR A 108 3.79 1.40 5.55
N ALA A 109 4.40 0.89 6.62
CA ALA A 109 5.53 1.56 7.28
C ALA A 109 6.83 1.51 6.47
N TYR A 110 6.96 0.56 5.54
CA TYR A 110 8.12 0.40 4.66
C TYR A 110 7.88 0.89 3.22
N TYR A 111 6.64 1.30 2.94
CA TYR A 111 6.21 1.85 1.66
C TYR A 111 6.54 3.35 1.59
#